data_AF-A0AAJ3MTU0-F1
#
_entry.id   AF-A0AAJ3MTU0-F1
#
_cell.length_a   1.000
_cell.length_b   1.000
_cell.length_c   1.000
_cell.angle_alpha   90.00
_cell.angle_beta   90.00
_cell.angle_gamma   90.00
#
_symmetry.space_group_name_H-M   'P 1'
#
loop_
_entity.id
_entity.type
_entity.pdbx_description
1 polymer ?
#
loop_
_entity_poly.entity_id
_entity_poly.type
_entity_poly.pdbx_seq_one_letter_code
_entity_poly.pdbx_strand_id
1 'polypeptide(L)' 'MFAMKLTLILLGALLYLVGTLGWFGWLGLDLLDTGTAEALLYAFAGTCAWLLISFGLAIHIIKTARPTVGGR' A
#
# COMPACT_ATOMS: atom_id res chain seq x y z
N MET A 1 -20.28 16.31 -5.39
CA MET A 1 -18.93 16.08 -5.96
C MET A 1 -17.87 15.71 -4.91
N PHE A 2 -18.00 16.11 -3.64
CA PHE A 2 -17.07 15.74 -2.57
C PHE A 2 -17.10 14.25 -2.19
N ALA A 3 -18.30 13.66 -2.10
CA ALA A 3 -18.49 12.27 -1.70
C ALA A 3 -17.83 11.26 -2.66
N MET A 4 -18.08 11.35 -3.98
CA MET A 4 -17.54 10.41 -4.97
C MET A 4 -16.01 10.35 -4.95
N LYS A 5 -15.34 11.50 -4.78
CA LYS A 5 -13.88 11.59 -4.72
C LYS A 5 -13.32 10.94 -3.45
N LEU A 6 -13.99 11.14 -2.31
CA LEU A 6 -13.65 10.49 -1.04
C LEU A 6 -13.86 8.97 -1.11
N THR A 7 -14.98 8.52 -1.69
CA THR A 7 -15.27 7.08 -1.85
C THR A 7 -14.22 6.39 -2.72
N LEU A 8 -13.73 7.02 -3.78
CA LEU A 8 -12.67 6.47 -4.63
C LEU A 8 -11.32 6.34 -3.90
N ILE A 9 -10.95 7.35 -3.11
CA ILE A 9 -9.72 7.30 -2.29
C ILE A 9 -9.82 6.20 -1.23
N LEU A 10 -10.97 6.10 -0.56
CA LEU A 10 -11.22 5.08 0.44
C LEU A 10 -11.23 3.68 -0.15
N LEU A 11 -11.86 3.50 -1.33
CA LEU A 11 -11.86 2.25 -2.07
C LEU A 11 -10.44 1.84 -2.47
N GLY A 12 -9.65 2.77 -3.00
CA GLY A 12 -8.25 2.52 -3.34
C GLY A 12 -7.41 2.13 -2.12
N ALA A 13 -7.60 2.82 -0.99
CA ALA A 13 -6.95 2.49 0.27
C ALA A 13 -7.35 1.09 0.77
N LEU A 14 -8.63 0.72 0.65
CA LEU A 14 -9.14 -0.57 1.09
C LEU A 14 -8.63 -1.71 0.22
N LEU A 15 -8.60 -1.54 -1.10
CA LEU A 15 -7.99 -2.48 -2.04
C LEU A 15 -6.50 -2.68 -1.76
N TYR A 16 -5.78 -1.59 -1.48
CA TYR A 16 -4.38 -1.64 -1.06
C TYR A 16 -4.19 -2.43 0.24
N LEU A 17 -5.08 -2.24 1.22
CA LEU A 17 -5.04 -2.93 2.51
C LEU A 17 -5.30 -4.43 2.36
N VAL A 18 -6.31 -4.82 1.58
CA VAL A 18 -6.63 -6.24 1.32
C VAL A 18 -5.50 -6.91 0.54
N GLY A 19 -4.97 -6.25 -0.49
CA GLY A 19 -3.81 -6.76 -1.23
C GLY A 19 -2.58 -6.93 -0.33
N THR A 20 -2.35 -5.98 0.58
CA THR A 20 -1.27 -6.06 1.58
C THR A 20 -1.45 -7.26 2.51
N LEU A 21 -2.65 -7.45 3.07
CA LEU A 21 -2.93 -8.57 3.98
C LEU A 21 -2.78 -9.92 3.27
N GLY A 22 -3.30 -10.04 2.05
CA GLY A 22 -3.19 -11.26 1.26
C GLY A 22 -1.74 -11.59 0.89
N TRP A 23 -0.97 -10.57 0.49
CA TRP A 23 0.45 -10.73 0.18
C TRP A 23 1.26 -11.13 1.42
N PHE A 24 1.08 -10.45 2.56
CA PHE A 24 1.77 -10.81 3.80
C PHE A 24 1.38 -12.19 4.33
N GLY A 25 0.11 -12.58 4.21
CA GLY A 25 -0.35 -13.90 4.62
C GLY A 25 0.30 -15.01 3.79
N TRP A 26 0.33 -14.85 2.47
CA TRP A 26 0.98 -15.81 1.57
C TRP A 26 2.49 -15.87 1.81
N LEU A 27 3.14 -14.72 1.84
CA LEU A 27 4.60 -14.61 1.94
C LEU A 27 5.11 -15.07 3.31
N GLY A 28 4.35 -14.83 4.37
CA GLY A 28 4.65 -15.35 5.71
C GLY A 28 4.53 -16.87 5.79
N LEU A 29 3.49 -17.47 5.18
CA LEU A 29 3.33 -18.92 5.11
C LEU A 29 4.44 -19.58 4.27
N ASP A 30 4.75 -19.01 3.11
CA ASP A 30 5.79 -19.50 2.20
C ASP A 30 7.19 -19.50 2.85
N LEU A 31 7.51 -18.44 3.61
CA LEU A 31 8.74 -18.36 4.39
C LEU A 31 8.81 -19.39 5.52
N LEU A 32 7.68 -19.64 6.21
CA LEU A 32 7.61 -20.63 7.29
C LEU A 32 7.75 -22.07 6.78
N ASP A 33 7.26 -22.34 5.57
CA ASP A 33 7.30 -23.68 4.96
C ASP A 33 8.66 -23.95 4.30
N THR A 34 9.17 -23.01 3.51
CA THR A 34 10.37 -23.23 2.68
C THR A 34 11.67 -22.88 3.41
N GLY A 35 11.71 -21.77 4.15
CA GLY A 35 12.88 -21.35 4.95
C GLY A 35 14.19 -21.09 4.15
N THR A 36 14.11 -20.85 2.84
CA THR A 36 15.30 -20.67 1.98
C THR A 36 15.74 -19.20 1.84
N ALA A 37 17.02 -19.00 1.51
CA ALA A 37 17.57 -17.67 1.24
C ALA A 37 16.91 -16.97 0.04
N GLU A 38 16.49 -17.73 -0.97
CA GLU A 38 15.78 -17.21 -2.15
C GLU A 38 14.41 -16.65 -1.77
N ALA A 39 13.64 -17.39 -0.96
CA ALA A 39 12.35 -16.92 -0.44
C ALA A 39 12.54 -15.66 0.41
N LEU A 40 13.61 -15.59 1.21
CA LEU A 40 13.96 -14.41 2.01
C LEU A 40 14.29 -13.17 1.15
N LEU A 41 14.97 -13.35 0.02
CA LEU A 41 15.26 -12.27 -0.92
C LEU A 41 13.99 -11.78 -1.63
N TYR A 42 13.10 -12.68 -2.03
CA TYR A 42 11.79 -12.32 -2.58
C TYR A 42 10.93 -11.57 -1.56
N ALA A 43 10.91 -12.04 -0.31
CA ALA A 43 10.26 -11.38 0.81
C ALA A 43 10.78 -9.96 1.06
N PHE A 44 12.11 -9.81 1.03
CA PHE A 44 12.75 -8.51 1.18
C PHE A 44 12.39 -7.55 0.04
N ALA A 45 12.54 -7.99 -1.21
CA ALA A 45 12.22 -7.18 -2.38
C ALA A 45 10.73 -6.78 -2.40
N GLY A 46 9.84 -7.72 -2.08
CA GLY A 46 8.41 -7.47 -1.93
C GLY A 46 8.10 -6.45 -0.84
N THR A 47 8.79 -6.52 0.29
CA THR A 47 8.66 -5.56 1.40
C THR A 47 9.16 -4.16 1.00
N CYS A 48 10.28 -4.07 0.28
CA CYS A 48 10.78 -2.79 -0.25
C CYS A 48 9.79 -2.16 -1.24
N ALA A 49 9.24 -2.94 -2.17
CA ALA A 49 8.22 -2.47 -3.10
C ALA A 49 6.96 -2.02 -2.36
N TRP A 50 6.52 -2.78 -1.36
CA TRP A 50 5.38 -2.43 -0.52
C TRP A 50 5.57 -1.08 0.19
N LEU A 51 6.72 -0.86 0.82
CA LEU A 51 7.06 0.42 1.49
C LEU A 51 7.03 1.61 0.52
N LEU A 52 7.57 1.45 -0.69
CA LEU A 52 7.57 2.50 -1.71
C LEU A 52 6.14 2.86 -2.14
N ILE A 53 5.28 1.85 -2.31
CA ILE A 53 3.86 2.05 -2.63
C ILE A 53 3.13 2.72 -1.46
N SER A 54 3.36 2.29 -0.22
CA SER A 54 2.77 2.94 0.97
C SER A 54 3.14 4.42 1.03
N PHE A 55 4.42 4.71 0.79
CA PHE A 55 4.94 6.08 0.83
C PHE A 55 4.28 6.93 -0.26
N GLY A 56 4.22 6.43 -1.49
CA GLY A 56 3.53 7.11 -2.59
C GLY A 56 2.05 7.37 -2.30
N LEU A 57 1.35 6.39 -1.72
CA LEU A 57 -0.05 6.51 -1.31
C LEU A 57 -0.23 7.61 -0.24
N ALA A 58 0.61 7.60 0.80
CA ALA A 58 0.56 8.60 1.87
C ALA A 58 0.77 10.02 1.33
N ILE A 59 1.77 10.22 0.46
CA ILE A 59 2.03 11.51 -0.19
C ILE A 59 0.85 11.93 -1.07
N HIS A 60 0.25 10.99 -1.82
CA HIS A 60 -0.91 11.27 -2.66
C HIS A 60 -2.10 11.75 -1.82
N ILE A 61 -2.37 11.10 -0.69
CA ILE A 61 -3.44 11.49 0.24
C ILE A 61 -3.15 12.87 0.82
N ILE A 62 -1.94 13.12 1.32
CA ILE A 62 -1.54 14.42 1.90
C ILE A 62 -1.69 15.54 0.86
N LYS A 63 -1.20 15.34 -0.37
CA LYS A 63 -1.33 16.32 -1.46
C LYS A 63 -2.79 16.55 -1.85
N THR A 64 -3.60 15.50 -1.86
CA THR A 64 -5.03 15.61 -2.18
C THR A 64 -5.83 16.30 -1.08
N ALA A 65 -5.43 16.14 0.19
CA ALA A 65 -6.06 16.75 1.35
C ALA A 65 -5.58 18.18 1.63
N ARG A 66 -4.38 18.55 1.15
CA ARG A 66 -3.82 19.90 1.38
C ARG A 66 -4.73 20.95 0.71
N PRO A 67 -5.24 21.93 1.46
CA PRO A 67 -5.99 23.03 0.86
C PRO A 67 -5.06 23.83 -0.06
N THR A 68 -5.51 24.11 -1.29
CA THR A 68 -4.79 24.98 -2.22
C THR A 68 -4.65 26.37 -1.60
N VAL A 69 -3.45 26.72 -1.17
CA VAL A 69 -3.10 28.09 -0.77
C VAL A 69 -3.22 28.95 -2.03
N GLY A 70 -4.32 29.72 -2.12
CA GLY A 70 -4.66 30.56 -3.29
C GLY A 70 -6.09 30.44 -3.82
N GLY A 71 -6.94 29.58 -3.24
CA GLY A 71 -8.39 29.65 -3.49
C GLY A 71 -8.96 30.89 -2.78
N ARG A 72 -9.42 31.87 -3.57
CA ARG A 72 -10.12 33.08 -3.10
C ARG A 72 -11.21 32.77 -2.08
#